data_AF-A0A832CEZ3-F1
#
_entry.id   AF-A0A832CEZ3-F1
#
_cell.length_a   1.000
_cell.length_b   1.000
_cell.length_c   1.000
_cell.angle_alpha   90.00
_cell.angle_beta   90.00
_cell.angle_gamma   90.00
#
_symmetry.space_group_name_H-M   'P 1'
#
loop_
_entity.id
_entity.type
_entity.pdbx_description
1 polymer ?
#
loop_
_entity_poly.entity_id
_entity_poly.type
_entity_poly.pdbx_seq_one_letter_code
_entity_poly.pdbx_strand_id
1 'polypeptide(L)'
;MELINKEDLLPLLKQRAVARTTEKVETSTFRQPELYGVPIFVIGYAGRVAYYAGQYIAHKVIRKYYNGRSETYWRIITGFIRVFAEHKSGSVMDIFSNGLPGTGYFEFANSPKDFKIYEDRKELDEIEVPEEALVNIEGVLNGEDAFLLIDASGLLRELPHDIFARYSELRHAFLTLQRQLYESSETIKDLRFELDFVQTENRVLRQQLDRLKLRIASVAGLLEHYKSEILRQKELMSFYVSRLEAVKEGKDRIEAVLSEFRNLNETFASLAIEMSEKLSTLEKLKSEVEVLEAEAERLRQKKEALKSEEEEVRGGAKGAEAKDERAG
;
A
#
# COMPACT_ATOMS: atom_id res chain seq x y z
N MET A 1 12.70 -35.53 -5.45
CA MET A 1 12.66 -35.37 -3.99
C MET A 1 12.87 -36.74 -3.40
N GLU A 2 14.10 -37.06 -3.00
CA GLU A 2 14.42 -38.35 -2.38
C GLU A 2 14.06 -38.27 -0.89
N LEU A 3 13.08 -39.09 -0.50
CA LEU A 3 12.64 -39.24 0.88
C LEU A 3 13.68 -40.08 1.61
N ILE A 4 14.50 -39.43 2.45
CA ILE A 4 15.42 -40.11 3.35
C ILE A 4 14.60 -40.99 4.31
N ASN A 5 14.84 -42.29 4.27
CA ASN A 5 14.16 -43.26 5.11
C ASN A 5 14.57 -43.08 6.58
N LYS A 6 13.60 -43.24 7.50
CA LYS A 6 13.82 -43.17 8.96
C LYS A 6 14.92 -44.12 9.46
N GLU A 7 15.20 -45.18 8.71
CA GLU A 7 16.21 -46.18 9.05
C GLU A 7 17.65 -45.71 8.77
N ASP A 8 17.86 -44.80 7.81
CA ASP A 8 19.18 -44.23 7.52
C ASP A 8 19.60 -43.17 8.54
N LEU A 9 18.64 -42.63 9.32
CA LEU A 9 18.90 -41.71 10.43
C LEU A 9 19.23 -42.45 11.75
N LEU A 10 18.93 -43.74 11.87
CA LEU A 10 19.21 -44.53 13.08
C LEU A 10 20.71 -44.68 13.39
N PRO A 11 21.62 -44.92 12.43
CA PRO A 11 23.06 -44.96 12.73
C PRO A 11 23.64 -43.58 13.06
N LEU A 12 23.14 -42.50 12.46
CA LEU A 12 23.56 -41.12 12.77
C LEU A 12 23.05 -40.64 14.14
N LEU A 13 21.84 -41.05 14.54
CA LEU A 13 21.32 -40.83 15.90
C LEU A 13 22.00 -41.72 16.94
N LYS A 14 22.49 -42.92 16.56
CA LYS A 14 23.30 -43.79 17.42
C LYS A 14 24.75 -43.33 17.57
N GLN A 15 25.34 -42.64 16.60
CA GLN A 15 26.65 -41.99 16.78
C GLN A 15 26.57 -40.72 17.63
N ARG A 16 25.38 -40.11 17.74
CA ARG A 16 25.06 -39.05 18.70
C ARG A 16 24.45 -39.58 20.01
N ALA A 17 24.39 -40.89 20.20
CA ALA A 17 24.24 -41.45 21.52
C ALA A 17 25.58 -41.22 22.23
N VAL A 18 25.66 -40.04 22.87
CA VAL A 18 26.30 -39.79 24.15
C VAL A 18 27.24 -40.93 24.48
N ALA A 19 28.56 -40.69 24.34
CA ALA A 19 29.55 -41.45 25.09
C ALA A 19 28.97 -41.59 26.48
N ARG A 20 28.39 -42.77 26.79
CA ARG A 20 27.80 -43.04 28.08
C ARG A 20 29.02 -43.02 28.96
N THR A 21 29.28 -41.87 29.58
CA THR A 21 30.15 -41.74 30.71
C THR A 21 29.59 -42.76 31.67
N THR A 22 30.24 -43.92 31.73
CA THR A 22 29.93 -44.91 32.74
C THR A 22 30.40 -44.27 34.03
N GLU A 23 29.52 -43.48 34.65
CA GLU A 23 29.69 -42.94 35.98
C GLU A 23 29.71 -44.13 36.93
N LYS A 24 30.90 -44.72 37.10
CA LYS A 24 31.17 -45.57 38.25
C LYS A 24 31.47 -44.63 39.40
N VAL A 25 30.43 -44.30 40.15
CA VAL A 25 30.54 -43.51 41.37
C VAL A 25 30.91 -44.45 42.50
N GLU A 26 32.19 -44.50 42.83
CA GLU A 26 32.64 -45.05 44.10
C GLU A 26 32.45 -43.96 45.16
N THR A 27 31.65 -44.23 46.18
CA THR A 27 31.45 -43.33 47.32
C THR A 27 31.98 -43.99 48.57
N SER A 28 32.98 -43.37 49.18
CA SER A 28 33.41 -43.68 50.53
C SER A 28 33.15 -42.45 51.40
N THR A 29 32.38 -42.63 52.47
CA THR A 29 32.24 -41.60 53.51
C THR A 29 33.51 -41.60 54.33
N PHE A 30 34.26 -40.51 54.27
CA PHE A 30 35.49 -40.36 55.02
C PHE A 30 35.30 -39.29 56.09
N ARG A 31 35.72 -39.60 57.31
CA ARG A 31 35.85 -38.62 58.39
C ARG A 31 37.35 -38.44 58.60
N GLN A 32 37.87 -37.26 58.27
CA GLN A 32 39.22 -36.84 58.65
C GLN A 32 39.09 -36.14 60.00
N PRO A 33 39.60 -36.74 61.10
CA PRO A 33 39.57 -36.11 62.41
C PRO A 33 40.19 -34.71 62.41
N GLU A 34 41.24 -34.51 61.60
CA GLU A 34 42.02 -33.28 61.49
C GLU A 34 41.19 -32.13 60.90
N LEU A 35 40.24 -32.44 60.02
CA LEU A 35 39.35 -31.44 59.44
C LEU A 35 38.11 -31.17 60.31
N TYR A 36 37.81 -32.02 61.30
CA TYR A 36 36.55 -31.92 62.04
C TYR A 36 36.41 -30.58 62.76
N GLY A 37 35.33 -29.85 62.48
CA GLY A 37 35.08 -28.54 63.09
C GLY A 37 35.86 -27.38 62.47
N VAL A 38 36.70 -27.62 61.46
CA VAL A 38 37.46 -26.57 60.77
C VAL A 38 36.53 -25.65 59.97
N PRO A 39 36.61 -24.31 60.16
CA PRO A 39 35.92 -23.33 59.33
C PRO A 39 36.22 -23.48 57.84
N ILE A 40 35.20 -23.49 57.00
CA ILE A 40 35.33 -23.54 55.53
C ILE A 40 34.92 -22.20 54.93
N PHE A 41 35.79 -21.64 54.10
CA PHE A 41 35.53 -20.48 53.27
C PHE A 41 35.57 -20.87 51.79
N VAL A 42 34.57 -20.43 51.03
CA VAL A 42 34.44 -20.77 49.61
C VAL A 42 34.40 -19.52 48.76
N ILE A 43 35.23 -19.49 47.72
CA ILE A 43 35.34 -18.40 46.75
C ILE A 43 34.70 -18.84 45.44
N GLY A 44 33.89 -17.94 44.86
CA GLY A 44 33.30 -18.11 43.53
C GLY A 44 32.28 -19.26 43.39
N TYR A 45 31.68 -19.69 44.50
CA TYR A 45 30.66 -20.75 44.51
C TYR A 45 29.25 -20.15 44.67
N ALA A 46 28.27 -20.71 43.95
CA ALA A 46 26.86 -20.27 43.96
C ALA A 46 26.66 -18.75 43.68
N GLY A 47 27.50 -18.15 42.82
CA GLY A 47 27.41 -16.74 42.43
C GLY A 47 27.89 -15.73 43.48
N ARG A 48 28.51 -16.19 44.57
CA ARG A 48 29.09 -15.34 45.63
C ARG A 48 30.60 -15.23 45.46
N VAL A 49 31.15 -14.05 45.69
CA VAL A 49 32.60 -13.78 45.57
C VAL A 49 33.39 -14.53 46.64
N ALA A 50 33.00 -14.42 47.91
CA ALA A 50 33.51 -15.21 49.02
C ALA A 50 32.41 -15.36 50.06
N TYR A 51 32.24 -16.54 50.63
CA TYR A 51 31.32 -16.73 51.76
C TYR A 51 31.77 -17.86 52.69
N TYR A 52 31.36 -17.76 53.95
CA TYR A 52 31.57 -18.78 54.96
C TYR A 52 30.55 -19.92 54.79
N ALA A 53 31.04 -21.13 54.55
CA ALA A 53 30.22 -22.31 54.27
C ALA A 53 29.82 -23.10 55.53
N GLY A 54 30.32 -22.70 56.71
CA GLY A 54 30.18 -23.46 57.95
C GLY A 54 31.47 -24.17 58.31
N GLN A 55 31.37 -25.15 59.20
CA GLN A 55 32.47 -26.00 59.62
C GLN A 55 32.42 -27.34 58.90
N TYR A 56 33.59 -27.92 58.65
CA TYR A 56 33.72 -29.25 58.10
C TYR A 56 33.17 -30.29 59.08
N ILE A 57 32.32 -31.17 58.58
CA ILE A 57 31.72 -32.25 59.36
C ILE A 57 32.19 -33.62 58.85
N ALA A 58 32.03 -33.86 57.55
CA ALA A 58 32.44 -35.09 56.87
C ALA A 58 32.50 -34.81 55.38
N HIS A 59 33.13 -35.70 54.60
CA HIS A 59 32.99 -35.65 53.15
C HIS A 59 32.76 -37.04 52.56
N LYS A 60 32.21 -37.04 51.35
CA LYS A 60 32.15 -38.22 50.47
C LYS A 60 33.13 -37.98 49.33
N VAL A 61 34.07 -38.91 49.15
CA VAL A 61 34.93 -38.89 47.97
C VAL A 61 34.15 -39.49 46.81
N ILE A 62 34.08 -38.78 45.70
CA ILE A 62 33.40 -39.17 44.46
C ILE A 62 34.46 -39.20 43.36
N ARG A 63 34.82 -40.38 42.88
CA ARG A 63 35.69 -40.51 41.71
C ARG A 63 34.83 -40.51 40.45
N LYS A 64 35.05 -39.55 39.56
CA LYS A 64 34.38 -39.47 38.26
C LYS A 64 35.39 -39.80 37.16
N TYR A 65 35.03 -40.72 36.28
CA TYR A 65 35.89 -41.15 35.16
C TYR A 65 35.40 -40.50 33.88
N TYR A 66 36.19 -39.56 33.33
CA TYR A 66 35.92 -38.90 32.07
C TYR A 66 37.03 -39.26 31.06
N ASN A 67 36.67 -39.92 29.95
CA ASN A 67 37.58 -40.18 28.82
C ASN A 67 38.96 -40.77 29.21
N GLY A 68 38.99 -41.72 30.15
CA GLY A 68 40.23 -42.37 30.61
C GLY A 68 41.03 -41.60 31.67
N ARG A 69 40.57 -40.42 32.09
CA ARG A 69 41.09 -39.67 33.25
C ARG A 69 40.12 -39.80 34.43
N SER A 70 40.66 -39.98 35.63
CA SER A 70 39.88 -39.97 36.86
C SER A 70 40.04 -38.62 37.55
N GLU A 71 38.94 -37.92 37.77
CA GLU A 71 38.90 -36.73 38.61
C GLU A 71 38.27 -37.09 39.96
N THR A 72 38.92 -36.66 41.04
CA THR A 72 38.42 -36.85 42.40
C THR A 72 37.66 -35.61 42.84
N TYR A 73 36.41 -35.80 43.25
CA TYR A 73 35.55 -34.77 43.82
C TYR A 73 35.32 -35.05 45.29
N TRP A 74 35.29 -33.99 46.08
CA TRP A 74 34.91 -34.02 47.49
C TRP A 74 33.53 -33.41 47.62
N ARG A 75 32.57 -34.20 48.11
CA ARG A 75 31.28 -33.69 48.57
C ARG A 75 31.34 -33.50 50.07
N ILE A 76 31.64 -32.28 50.48
CA ILE A 76 31.85 -31.88 51.86
C ILE A 76 30.50 -31.51 52.48
N ILE A 77 30.15 -32.16 53.57
CA ILE A 77 29.01 -31.83 54.42
C ILE A 77 29.49 -30.76 55.39
N THR A 78 28.82 -29.61 55.39
CA THR A 78 29.14 -28.47 56.25
C THR A 78 28.02 -28.21 57.25
N GLY A 79 28.37 -27.60 58.38
CA GLY A 79 27.38 -27.20 59.36
C GLY A 79 27.95 -26.46 60.55
N PHE A 80 27.17 -26.35 61.62
CA PHE A 80 27.62 -25.80 62.89
C PHE A 80 27.88 -26.94 63.88
N ILE A 81 29.07 -26.91 64.47
CA ILE A 81 29.51 -27.78 65.54
C ILE A 81 29.79 -26.90 66.76
N ARG A 82 29.08 -27.20 67.85
CA ARG A 82 29.32 -26.61 69.15
C ARG A 82 29.64 -27.72 70.14
N VAL A 83 30.69 -27.50 70.92
CA VAL A 83 31.11 -28.39 71.98
C VAL A 83 30.97 -27.64 73.30
N PHE A 84 30.10 -28.14 74.17
CA PHE A 84 29.89 -27.59 75.49
C PHE A 84 30.31 -28.60 76.55
N ALA A 85 30.85 -28.09 77.65
CA ALA A 85 31.19 -28.87 78.83
C ALA A 85 30.25 -28.52 79.96
N GLU A 86 29.75 -29.57 80.62
CA GLU A 86 29.08 -29.45 81.90
C GLU A 86 30.08 -29.79 83.00
N HIS A 87 30.39 -28.83 83.86
CA HIS A 87 31.20 -29.07 85.05
C HIS A 87 30.42 -29.91 86.07
N LYS A 88 31.10 -30.68 86.93
CA LYS A 88 30.46 -31.43 88.03
C LYS A 88 29.61 -30.55 88.97
N SER A 89 29.84 -29.24 89.01
CA SER A 89 29.02 -28.27 89.76
C SER A 89 27.71 -27.86 89.06
N GLY A 90 27.42 -28.38 87.85
CA GLY A 90 26.23 -28.08 87.07
C GLY A 90 26.32 -26.83 86.18
N SER A 91 27.49 -26.19 86.07
CA SER A 91 27.69 -25.06 85.14
C SER A 91 28.01 -25.58 83.73
N VAL A 92 27.23 -25.12 82.74
CA VAL A 92 27.47 -25.42 81.32
C VAL A 92 28.27 -24.28 80.70
N MET A 93 29.34 -24.63 79.98
CA MET A 93 30.25 -23.68 79.35
C MET A 93 30.54 -24.11 77.91
N ASP A 94 30.59 -23.13 77.00
CA ASP A 94 30.99 -23.37 75.62
C ASP A 94 32.52 -23.52 75.54
N ILE A 95 32.98 -24.73 75.18
CA ILE A 95 34.41 -25.04 74.97
C ILE A 95 34.81 -24.63 73.56
N PHE A 96 33.98 -24.94 72.58
CA PHE A 96 34.27 -24.68 71.18
C PHE A 96 32.98 -24.33 70.44
N SER A 97 33.01 -23.26 69.65
CA SER A 97 31.86 -22.84 68.86
C SER A 97 32.34 -22.29 67.53
N ASN A 98 31.77 -22.78 66.43
CA ASN A 98 32.03 -22.28 65.08
C ASN A 98 33.51 -22.29 64.65
N GLY A 99 34.31 -23.22 65.17
CA GLY A 99 35.71 -23.38 64.78
C GLY A 99 36.68 -22.62 65.67
N LEU A 100 36.18 -21.98 66.73
CA LEU A 100 36.97 -21.16 67.64
C LEU A 100 36.80 -21.63 69.09
N PRO A 101 37.85 -21.52 69.92
CA PRO A 101 37.74 -21.78 71.34
C PRO A 101 36.79 -20.77 71.99
N GLY A 102 35.81 -21.29 72.73
CA GLY A 102 34.86 -20.50 73.52
C GLY A 102 35.48 -20.03 74.83
N THR A 103 34.72 -19.25 75.60
CA THR A 103 35.16 -18.70 76.89
C THR A 103 35.54 -19.76 77.91
N GLY A 104 34.91 -20.95 77.83
CA GLY A 104 35.19 -22.07 78.72
C GLY A 104 36.40 -22.92 78.34
N TYR A 105 37.05 -22.65 77.19
CA TYR A 105 38.15 -23.49 76.69
C TYR A 105 39.34 -23.56 77.66
N PHE A 106 39.75 -22.42 78.22
CA PHE A 106 40.89 -22.37 79.13
C PHE A 106 40.61 -23.08 80.47
N GLU A 107 39.39 -22.98 80.98
CA GLU A 107 38.97 -23.68 82.19
C GLU A 107 38.90 -25.19 81.98
N PHE A 108 38.36 -25.62 80.83
CA PHE A 108 38.36 -27.02 80.41
C PHE A 108 39.79 -27.56 80.23
N ALA A 109 40.67 -26.82 79.55
CA ALA A 109 42.04 -27.26 79.26
C ALA A 109 42.87 -27.49 80.53
N ASN A 110 42.64 -26.68 81.58
CA ASN A 110 43.34 -26.80 82.84
C ASN A 110 42.82 -27.95 83.73
N SER A 111 41.57 -28.39 83.59
CA SER A 111 40.96 -29.41 84.46
C SER A 111 39.94 -30.31 83.73
N PRO A 112 40.35 -31.05 82.69
CA PRO A 112 39.41 -31.76 81.79
C PRO A 112 38.65 -32.91 82.48
N LYS A 113 39.15 -33.46 83.58
CA LYS A 113 38.55 -34.60 84.31
C LYS A 113 37.28 -34.23 85.10
N ASP A 114 37.01 -32.93 85.25
CA ASP A 114 35.88 -32.41 86.00
C ASP A 114 34.71 -31.97 85.13
N PHE A 115 34.84 -32.16 83.82
CA PHE A 115 33.84 -31.80 82.83
C PHE A 115 33.34 -33.02 82.07
N LYS A 116 32.04 -33.01 81.76
CA LYS A 116 31.42 -33.92 80.81
C LYS A 116 31.15 -33.16 79.51
N ILE A 117 31.64 -33.69 78.40
CA ILE A 117 31.57 -33.03 77.09
C ILE A 117 30.31 -33.48 76.37
N TYR A 118 29.63 -32.53 75.74
CA TYR A 118 28.51 -32.74 74.85
C TYR A 118 28.75 -32.02 73.54
N GLU A 119 28.24 -32.61 72.47
CA GLU A 119 28.34 -32.10 71.11
C GLU A 119 26.95 -31.77 70.58
N ASP A 120 26.76 -30.54 70.13
CA ASP A 120 25.62 -30.12 69.34
C ASP A 120 26.05 -29.89 67.89
N ARG A 121 25.47 -30.68 66.98
CA ARG A 121 25.77 -30.65 65.56
C ARG A 121 24.51 -30.37 64.77
N LYS A 122 24.60 -29.36 63.91
CA LYS A 122 23.56 -29.03 62.93
C LYS A 122 24.16 -28.94 61.54
N GLU A 123 23.79 -29.88 60.67
CA GLU A 123 24.14 -29.84 59.25
C GLU A 123 23.41 -28.68 58.55
N LEU A 124 24.10 -27.98 57.65
CA LEU A 124 23.57 -26.85 56.90
C LEU A 124 23.48 -27.17 55.41
N ASP A 125 24.64 -27.38 54.80
CA ASP A 125 24.79 -27.43 53.35
C ASP A 125 25.75 -28.57 52.95
N GLU A 126 25.68 -28.96 51.67
CA GLU A 126 26.64 -29.86 51.04
C GLU A 126 27.32 -29.13 49.88
N ILE A 127 28.65 -29.17 49.85
CA ILE A 127 29.47 -28.52 48.83
C ILE A 127 30.24 -29.58 48.06
N GLU A 128 29.95 -29.69 46.76
CA GLU A 128 30.69 -30.55 45.84
C GLU A 128 31.74 -29.75 45.08
N VAL A 129 33.01 -30.09 45.28
CA VAL A 129 34.15 -29.43 44.64
C VAL A 129 35.20 -30.46 44.20
N PRO A 130 35.96 -30.21 43.12
CA PRO A 130 37.10 -31.06 42.78
C PRO A 130 38.17 -30.94 43.86
N GLU A 131 38.93 -32.02 44.10
CA GLU A 131 40.03 -32.03 45.07
C GLU A 131 41.07 -30.94 44.76
N GLU A 132 41.29 -30.66 43.47
CA GLU A 132 42.16 -29.58 43.02
C GLU A 132 41.69 -28.19 43.45
N ALA A 133 40.41 -27.97 43.77
CA ALA A 133 39.90 -26.67 44.22
C ALA A 133 40.18 -26.39 45.71
N LEU A 134 40.66 -27.39 46.46
CA LEU A 134 41.05 -27.22 47.85
C LEU A 134 42.44 -26.57 47.89
N VAL A 135 42.50 -25.29 48.27
CA VAL A 135 43.71 -24.47 48.09
C VAL A 135 44.80 -24.84 49.09
N ASN A 136 44.42 -25.04 50.35
CA ASN A 136 45.35 -25.22 51.47
C ASN A 136 45.12 -26.52 52.26
N ILE A 137 44.59 -27.56 51.60
CA ILE A 137 44.25 -28.83 52.25
C ILE A 137 45.42 -29.46 53.01
N GLU A 138 46.63 -29.41 52.45
CA GLU A 138 47.83 -29.96 53.09
C GLU A 138 48.17 -29.21 54.39
N GLY A 139 48.08 -27.88 54.40
CA GLY A 139 48.32 -27.04 55.57
C GLY A 139 47.31 -27.29 56.69
N VAL A 140 46.03 -27.48 56.35
CA VAL A 140 44.99 -27.79 57.33
C VAL A 140 45.17 -29.20 57.90
N LEU A 141 45.51 -30.20 57.07
CA LEU A 141 45.76 -31.56 57.54
C LEU A 141 46.97 -31.66 58.48
N ASN A 142 47.99 -30.82 58.26
CA ASN A 142 49.15 -30.73 59.13
C ASN A 142 48.91 -29.84 60.37
N GLY A 143 47.74 -29.20 60.48
CA GLY A 143 47.40 -28.28 61.57
C GLY A 143 48.13 -26.93 61.51
N GLU A 144 48.75 -26.59 60.39
CA GLU A 144 49.42 -25.30 60.15
C GLU A 144 48.40 -24.19 59.85
N ASP A 145 47.31 -24.55 59.17
CA ASP A 145 46.23 -23.63 58.81
C ASP A 145 44.97 -23.86 59.64
N ALA A 146 44.41 -22.77 60.19
CA ALA A 146 43.22 -22.82 61.06
C ALA A 146 41.87 -22.90 60.31
N PHE A 147 41.86 -22.73 58.99
CA PHE A 147 40.65 -22.76 58.18
C PHE A 147 40.93 -23.36 56.79
N LEU A 148 39.91 -23.99 56.21
CA LEU A 148 39.97 -24.56 54.87
C LEU A 148 39.45 -23.54 53.85
N LEU A 149 40.28 -23.24 52.85
CA LEU A 149 39.95 -22.36 51.74
C LEU A 149 39.70 -23.17 50.46
N ILE A 150 38.54 -22.94 49.86
CA ILE A 150 38.12 -23.60 48.64
C ILE A 150 37.92 -22.56 47.54
N ASP A 151 38.66 -22.68 46.45
CA ASP A 151 38.49 -21.84 45.26
C ASP A 151 37.73 -22.63 44.18
N ALA A 152 36.41 -22.50 44.18
CA ALA A 152 35.56 -23.17 43.19
C ALA A 152 35.64 -22.51 41.81
N SER A 153 36.18 -21.29 41.71
CA SER A 153 36.20 -20.47 40.50
C SER A 153 37.55 -20.40 39.79
N GLY A 154 38.64 -20.80 40.46
CA GLY A 154 40.01 -20.59 39.97
C GLY A 154 40.50 -19.14 40.08
N LEU A 155 39.76 -18.26 40.77
CA LEU A 155 40.07 -16.84 40.90
C LEU A 155 41.38 -16.58 41.67
N LEU A 156 41.74 -17.46 42.60
CA LEU A 156 43.00 -17.36 43.34
C LEU A 156 44.20 -17.92 42.57
N ARG A 157 43.95 -18.68 41.49
CA ARG A 157 45.00 -19.31 40.68
C ARG A 157 45.45 -18.46 39.48
N GLU A 158 44.61 -17.54 38.99
CA GLU A 158 45.02 -16.62 37.91
C GLU A 158 45.76 -15.38 38.48
N LEU A 159 46.98 -15.11 38.00
CA LEU A 159 47.77 -13.97 38.47
C LEU A 159 47.02 -12.64 38.18
N PRO A 160 47.13 -11.63 39.06
CA PRO A 160 46.45 -10.34 38.90
C PRO A 160 46.64 -9.67 37.52
N HIS A 161 47.78 -9.88 36.85
CA HIS A 161 48.09 -9.27 35.56
C HIS A 161 47.17 -9.75 34.43
N ASP A 162 46.80 -11.03 34.41
CA ASP A 162 45.94 -11.61 33.36
C ASP A 162 44.48 -11.15 33.51
N ILE A 163 44.03 -10.96 34.75
CA ILE A 163 42.71 -10.40 35.05
C ILE A 163 42.64 -8.93 34.61
N PHE A 164 43.68 -8.13 34.88
CA PHE A 164 43.73 -6.74 34.43
C PHE A 164 43.81 -6.61 32.90
N ALA A 165 44.54 -7.51 32.22
CA ALA A 165 44.60 -7.56 30.76
C ALA A 165 43.22 -7.86 30.17
N ARG A 166 42.55 -8.93 30.62
CA ARG A 166 41.18 -9.28 30.19
C ARG A 166 40.18 -8.17 30.50
N TYR A 167 40.28 -7.55 31.67
CA TYR A 167 39.42 -6.42 32.03
C TYR A 167 39.64 -5.21 31.12
N SER A 168 40.90 -4.92 30.76
CA SER A 168 41.23 -3.85 29.82
C SER A 168 40.66 -4.12 28.42
N GLU A 169 40.84 -5.34 27.90
CA GLU A 169 40.27 -5.77 26.62
C GLU A 169 38.74 -5.68 26.62
N LEU A 170 38.09 -6.16 27.68
CA LEU A 170 36.64 -6.09 27.84
C LEU A 170 36.16 -4.63 27.90
N ARG A 171 36.88 -3.76 28.62
CA ARG A 171 36.59 -2.33 28.68
C ARG A 171 36.75 -1.65 27.33
N HIS A 172 37.77 -2.01 26.56
CA HIS A 172 37.96 -1.51 25.20
C HIS A 172 36.84 -1.97 24.26
N ALA A 173 36.45 -3.24 24.33
CA ALA A 173 35.31 -3.76 23.58
C ALA A 173 34.01 -3.03 23.95
N PHE A 174 33.77 -2.82 25.24
CA PHE A 174 32.60 -2.10 25.75
C PHE A 174 32.54 -0.65 25.23
N LEU A 175 33.66 0.09 25.29
CA LEU A 175 33.71 1.46 24.76
C LEU A 175 33.48 1.51 23.25
N THR A 176 33.99 0.52 22.52
CA THR A 176 33.79 0.42 21.06
C THR A 176 32.33 0.17 20.73
N LEU A 177 31.70 -0.80 21.42
CA LEU A 177 30.27 -1.08 21.27
C LEU A 177 29.41 0.13 21.66
N GLN A 178 29.77 0.87 22.71
CA GLN A 178 29.07 2.08 23.11
C GLN A 178 29.11 3.16 22.03
N ARG A 179 30.26 3.35 21.37
CA ARG A 179 30.36 4.29 20.23
C ARG A 179 29.53 3.84 19.04
N GLN A 180 29.62 2.56 18.68
CA GLN A 180 28.81 1.99 17.59
C GLN A 180 27.31 2.11 17.87
N LEU A 181 26.88 1.93 19.13
CA LEU A 181 25.50 2.10 19.53
C LEU A 181 25.05 3.57 19.43
N TYR A 182 25.93 4.51 19.77
CA TYR A 182 25.66 5.94 19.61
C TYR A 182 25.53 6.32 18.13
N GLU A 183 26.48 5.93 17.29
CA GLU A 183 26.47 6.18 15.84
C GLU A 183 25.25 5.54 15.16
N SER A 184 24.92 4.29 15.52
CA SER A 184 23.71 3.63 15.03
C SER A 184 22.42 4.33 15.52
N SER A 185 22.40 4.84 16.76
CA SER A 185 21.28 5.63 17.24
C SER A 185 21.12 6.96 16.49
N GLU A 186 22.23 7.59 16.08
CA GLU A 186 22.21 8.83 15.32
C GLU A 186 21.70 8.57 13.90
N THR A 187 22.24 7.57 13.20
CA THR A 187 21.76 7.16 11.88
C THR A 187 20.27 6.75 11.88
N ILE A 188 19.78 6.08 12.93
CA ILE A 188 18.34 5.77 13.06
C ILE A 188 17.50 7.05 13.18
N LYS A 189 17.99 8.09 13.88
CA LYS A 189 17.27 9.36 13.97
C LYS A 189 17.21 10.05 12.61
N ASP A 190 18.33 10.10 11.90
CA ASP A 190 18.41 10.71 10.57
C ASP A 190 17.49 10.00 9.58
N LEU A 191 17.51 8.68 9.55
CA LEU A 191 16.61 7.88 8.71
C LEU A 191 15.14 8.10 9.04
N ARG A 192 14.80 8.34 10.32
CA ARG A 192 13.42 8.70 10.69
C ARG A 192 13.03 10.07 10.16
N PHE A 193 13.91 11.06 10.25
CA PHE A 193 13.67 12.38 9.67
C PHE A 193 13.50 12.31 8.15
N GLU A 194 14.34 11.54 7.46
CA GLU A 194 14.20 11.32 6.01
C GLU A 194 12.89 10.61 5.67
N LEU A 195 12.51 9.59 6.44
CA LEU A 195 11.24 8.89 6.26
C LEU A 195 10.05 9.83 6.40
N ASP A 196 10.04 10.66 7.45
CA ASP A 196 8.98 11.64 7.69
C ASP A 196 8.93 12.66 6.54
N PHE A 197 10.09 13.13 6.08
CA PHE A 197 10.18 14.02 4.91
C PHE A 197 9.57 13.37 3.66
N VAL A 198 9.99 12.16 3.32
CA VAL A 198 9.47 11.42 2.15
C VAL A 198 7.97 11.17 2.27
N GLN A 199 7.46 10.87 3.47
CA GLN A 199 6.01 10.71 3.69
C GLN A 199 5.25 12.00 3.44
N THR A 200 5.79 13.15 3.88
CA THR A 200 5.17 14.45 3.61
C THR A 200 5.16 14.77 2.12
N GLU A 201 6.26 14.49 1.40
CA GLU A 201 6.34 14.68 -0.05
C GLU A 201 5.34 13.77 -0.78
N ASN A 202 5.24 12.49 -0.40
CA ASN A 202 4.27 11.57 -0.97
C ASN A 202 2.83 12.05 -0.76
N ARG A 203 2.53 12.62 0.41
CA ARG A 203 1.21 13.21 0.70
C ARG A 203 0.92 14.40 -0.22
N VAL A 204 1.89 15.28 -0.45
CA VAL A 204 1.74 16.42 -1.39
C VAL A 204 1.51 15.91 -2.81
N LEU A 205 2.29 14.92 -3.27
CA LEU A 205 2.13 14.33 -4.60
C LEU A 205 0.74 13.69 -4.79
N ARG A 206 0.24 12.98 -3.78
CA ARG A 206 -1.14 12.44 -3.82
C ARG A 206 -2.19 13.53 -3.94
N GLN A 207 -2.04 14.63 -3.19
CA GLN A 207 -2.95 15.78 -3.31
C GLN A 207 -2.91 16.42 -4.70
N GLN A 208 -1.72 16.55 -5.29
CA GLN A 208 -1.57 17.05 -6.66
C GLN A 208 -2.24 16.11 -7.67
N LEU A 209 -2.05 14.80 -7.51
CA LEU A 209 -2.69 13.79 -8.34
C LEU A 209 -4.22 13.90 -8.28
N ASP A 210 -4.80 14.06 -7.09
CA ASP A 210 -6.25 14.18 -6.93
C ASP A 210 -6.79 15.48 -7.53
N ARG A 211 -6.07 16.59 -7.40
CA ARG A 211 -6.39 17.86 -8.09
C ARG A 211 -6.38 17.69 -9.61
N LEU A 212 -5.38 16.99 -10.15
CA LEU A 212 -5.29 16.72 -11.58
C LEU A 212 -6.43 15.82 -12.06
N LYS A 213 -6.79 14.78 -11.31
CA LYS A 213 -7.95 13.93 -11.62
C LYS A 213 -9.25 14.73 -11.70
N LEU A 214 -9.48 15.62 -10.73
CA LEU A 214 -10.66 16.51 -10.73
C LEU A 214 -10.67 17.43 -11.96
N ARG A 215 -9.50 17.99 -12.31
CA ARG A 215 -9.37 18.85 -13.49
C ARG A 215 -9.62 18.08 -14.79
N ILE A 216 -9.12 16.85 -14.91
CA ILE A 216 -9.40 15.96 -16.04
C ILE A 216 -10.90 15.67 -16.15
N ALA A 217 -11.56 15.33 -15.03
CA ALA A 217 -13.00 15.08 -15.02
C ALA A 217 -13.81 16.32 -15.46
N SER A 218 -13.42 17.51 -14.99
CA SER A 218 -14.04 18.77 -15.41
C SER A 218 -13.85 19.03 -16.91
N VAL A 219 -12.64 18.84 -17.44
CA VAL A 219 -12.36 19.00 -18.87
C VAL A 219 -13.14 17.99 -19.71
N ALA A 220 -13.23 16.73 -19.27
CA ALA A 220 -14.03 15.71 -19.94
C ALA A 220 -15.52 16.10 -19.99
N GLY A 221 -16.06 16.64 -18.89
CA GLY A 221 -17.42 17.17 -18.85
C GLY A 221 -17.65 18.33 -19.82
N LEU A 222 -16.72 19.29 -19.89
CA LEU A 222 -16.77 20.38 -20.86
C LEU A 222 -16.70 19.88 -22.31
N LEU A 223 -15.88 18.86 -22.57
CA LEU A 223 -15.71 18.27 -23.90
C LEU A 223 -16.99 17.55 -24.36
N GLU A 224 -17.65 16.80 -23.47
CA GLU A 224 -18.97 16.22 -23.76
C GLU A 224 -20.04 17.29 -23.97
N HIS A 225 -20.01 18.38 -23.21
CA HIS A 225 -20.91 19.52 -23.44
C HIS A 225 -20.68 20.13 -24.84
N TYR A 226 -19.44 20.44 -25.22
CA TYR A 226 -19.15 20.98 -26.56
C TYR A 226 -19.51 20.01 -27.68
N LYS A 227 -19.26 18.71 -27.48
CA LYS A 227 -19.68 17.68 -28.43
C LYS A 227 -21.20 17.69 -28.63
N SER A 228 -21.98 17.84 -27.56
CA SER A 228 -23.44 17.94 -27.65
C SER A 228 -23.91 19.20 -28.39
N GLU A 229 -23.27 20.35 -28.15
CA GLU A 229 -23.58 21.60 -28.85
C GLU A 229 -23.24 21.52 -30.34
N ILE A 230 -22.11 20.90 -30.70
CA ILE A 230 -21.73 20.68 -32.11
C ILE A 230 -22.75 19.78 -32.81
N LEU A 231 -23.21 18.71 -32.17
CA LEU A 231 -24.25 17.84 -32.72
C LEU A 231 -25.55 18.59 -32.94
N ARG A 232 -25.96 19.40 -31.96
CA ARG A 232 -27.15 20.27 -32.08
C ARG A 232 -27.02 21.27 -33.22
N GLN A 233 -25.87 21.93 -33.35
CA GLN A 233 -25.62 22.87 -34.45
C GLN A 233 -25.62 22.17 -35.80
N LYS A 234 -25.07 20.95 -35.88
CA LYS A 234 -25.10 20.13 -37.09
C LYS A 234 -26.53 19.81 -37.53
N GLU A 235 -27.40 19.43 -36.59
CA GLU A 235 -28.83 19.19 -36.87
C GLU A 235 -29.52 20.46 -37.39
N LEU A 236 -29.24 21.60 -36.76
CA LEU A 236 -29.79 22.91 -37.12
C LEU A 236 -29.32 23.35 -38.52
N MET A 237 -28.05 23.12 -38.86
CA MET A 237 -27.53 23.30 -40.20
C MET A 237 -28.20 22.39 -41.22
N SER A 238 -28.37 21.10 -40.91
CA SER A 238 -29.08 20.16 -41.78
C SER A 238 -30.51 20.64 -42.08
N PHE A 239 -31.21 21.14 -41.07
CA PHE A 239 -32.53 21.74 -41.24
C PHE A 239 -32.51 22.95 -42.19
N TYR A 240 -31.53 23.85 -42.05
CA TYR A 240 -31.40 25.00 -42.95
C TYR A 240 -31.04 24.61 -44.38
N VAL A 241 -30.20 23.58 -44.57
CA VAL A 241 -29.89 23.04 -45.91
C VAL A 241 -31.18 22.54 -46.57
N SER A 242 -31.99 21.73 -45.90
CA SER A 242 -33.27 21.27 -46.44
C SER A 242 -34.23 22.41 -46.75
N ARG A 243 -34.24 23.46 -45.92
CA ARG A 243 -35.06 24.66 -46.18
C ARG A 243 -34.57 25.43 -47.40
N LEU A 244 -33.26 25.55 -47.61
CA LEU A 244 -32.67 26.18 -48.79
C LEU A 244 -32.98 25.39 -50.06
N GLU A 245 -32.94 24.06 -49.99
CA GLU A 245 -33.35 23.19 -51.12
C GLU A 245 -34.82 23.44 -51.50
N ALA A 246 -35.73 23.50 -50.52
CA ALA A 246 -37.13 23.82 -50.77
C ALA A 246 -37.34 25.21 -51.39
N VAL A 247 -36.58 26.22 -50.94
CA VAL A 247 -36.61 27.57 -51.53
C VAL A 247 -36.09 27.55 -52.97
N LYS A 248 -35.03 26.79 -53.24
CA LYS A 248 -34.48 26.61 -54.59
C LYS A 248 -35.51 25.97 -55.52
N GLU A 249 -36.17 24.89 -55.09
CA GLU A 249 -37.27 24.30 -55.86
C GLU A 249 -38.40 25.32 -56.12
N GLY A 250 -38.76 26.12 -55.11
CA GLY A 250 -39.74 27.20 -55.27
C GLY A 250 -39.32 28.23 -56.30
N LYS A 251 -38.04 28.63 -56.30
CA LYS A 251 -37.46 29.54 -57.30
C LYS A 251 -37.54 28.94 -58.70
N ASP A 252 -37.14 27.68 -58.87
CA ASP A 252 -37.15 26.98 -60.16
C ASP A 252 -38.58 26.88 -60.72
N ARG A 253 -39.58 26.65 -59.86
CA ARG A 253 -41.01 26.69 -60.24
C ARG A 253 -41.45 28.08 -60.69
N ILE A 254 -41.03 29.15 -59.99
CA ILE A 254 -41.35 30.52 -60.38
C ILE A 254 -40.69 30.88 -61.72
N GLU A 255 -39.44 30.45 -61.95
CA GLU A 255 -38.76 30.66 -63.24
C GLU A 255 -39.48 29.94 -64.37
N ALA A 256 -39.99 28.72 -64.14
CA ALA A 256 -40.83 28.02 -65.11
C ALA A 256 -42.11 28.81 -65.44
N VAL A 257 -42.85 29.28 -64.42
CA VAL A 257 -44.06 30.11 -64.62
C VAL A 257 -43.73 31.42 -65.35
N LEU A 258 -42.62 32.08 -65.03
CA LEU A 258 -42.17 33.29 -65.74
C LEU A 258 -41.88 33.00 -67.22
N SER A 259 -41.29 31.84 -67.53
CA SER A 259 -41.05 31.43 -68.91
C SER A 259 -42.35 31.17 -69.68
N GLU A 260 -43.33 30.52 -69.04
CA GLU A 260 -44.67 30.33 -69.60
C GLU A 260 -45.36 31.67 -69.84
N PHE A 261 -45.25 32.60 -68.90
CA PHE A 261 -45.81 33.95 -69.04
C PHE A 261 -45.16 34.73 -70.18
N ARG A 262 -43.84 34.62 -70.37
CA ARG A 262 -43.14 35.21 -71.53
C ARG A 262 -43.66 34.64 -72.84
N ASN A 263 -43.81 33.32 -72.94
CA ASN A 263 -44.35 32.67 -74.12
C ASN A 263 -45.80 33.13 -74.39
N LEU A 264 -46.63 33.20 -73.35
CA LEU A 264 -47.99 33.76 -73.47
C LEU A 264 -47.96 35.19 -73.97
N ASN A 265 -47.08 36.04 -73.44
CA ASN A 265 -46.96 37.42 -73.86
C ASN A 265 -46.50 37.55 -75.31
N GLU A 266 -45.60 36.68 -75.78
CA GLU A 266 -45.22 36.56 -77.19
C GLU A 266 -46.41 36.14 -78.06
N THR A 267 -47.21 35.16 -77.63
CA THR A 267 -48.43 34.78 -78.35
C THR A 267 -49.48 35.90 -78.39
N PHE A 268 -49.61 36.69 -77.31
CA PHE A 268 -50.47 37.86 -77.32
C PHE A 268 -49.94 38.94 -78.27
N ALA A 269 -48.63 39.15 -78.32
CA ALA A 269 -48.02 40.08 -79.26
C ALA A 269 -48.24 39.65 -80.72
N SER A 270 -48.06 38.37 -81.04
CA SER A 270 -48.35 37.85 -82.39
C SER A 270 -49.83 37.98 -82.74
N LEU A 271 -50.73 37.65 -81.80
CA LEU A 271 -52.17 37.79 -81.99
C LEU A 271 -52.57 39.26 -82.20
N ALA A 272 -51.94 40.20 -81.49
CA ALA A 272 -52.16 41.63 -81.68
C ALA A 272 -51.70 42.11 -83.07
N ILE A 273 -50.57 41.58 -83.58
CA ILE A 273 -50.11 41.84 -84.94
C ILE A 273 -51.12 41.27 -85.96
N GLU A 274 -51.53 40.01 -85.82
CA GLU A 274 -52.54 39.40 -86.69
C GLU A 274 -53.87 40.18 -86.66
N MET A 275 -54.29 40.65 -85.48
CA MET A 275 -55.49 41.46 -85.34
C MET A 275 -55.36 42.81 -86.05
N SER A 276 -54.20 43.46 -85.96
CA SER A 276 -53.88 44.69 -86.69
C SER A 276 -53.90 44.47 -88.20
N GLU A 277 -53.30 43.38 -88.69
CA GLU A 277 -53.34 43.00 -90.10
C GLU A 277 -54.78 42.75 -90.57
N LYS A 278 -55.58 42.01 -89.80
CA LYS A 278 -57.00 41.79 -90.11
C LYS A 278 -57.82 43.08 -90.08
N LEU A 279 -57.54 44.02 -89.19
CA LEU A 279 -58.16 45.34 -89.21
C LEU A 279 -57.80 46.11 -90.49
N SER A 280 -56.53 46.08 -90.91
CA SER A 280 -56.09 46.73 -92.14
C SER A 280 -56.73 46.12 -93.40
N THR A 281 -56.94 44.80 -93.43
CA THR A 281 -57.65 44.15 -94.54
C THR A 281 -59.14 44.46 -94.52
N LEU A 282 -59.76 44.54 -93.34
CA LEU A 282 -61.13 45.03 -93.21
C LEU A 282 -61.27 46.49 -93.67
N GLU A 283 -60.32 47.37 -93.39
CA GLU A 283 -60.30 48.75 -93.90
C GLU A 283 -60.18 48.80 -95.43
N LYS A 284 -59.31 47.96 -96.02
CA LYS A 284 -59.21 47.84 -97.48
C LYS A 284 -60.51 47.33 -98.09
N LEU A 285 -61.07 46.24 -97.55
CA LEU A 285 -62.35 45.70 -98.00
C LEU A 285 -63.47 46.74 -97.85
N LYS A 286 -63.47 47.52 -96.77
CA LYS A 286 -64.42 48.62 -96.59
C LYS A 286 -64.25 49.68 -97.69
N SER A 287 -63.02 50.09 -98.01
CA SER A 287 -62.77 51.05 -99.09
C SER A 287 -63.16 50.49 -100.48
N GLU A 288 -62.96 49.20 -100.72
CA GLU A 288 -63.43 48.52 -101.94
C GLU A 288 -64.96 48.49 -102.01
N VAL A 289 -65.64 48.22 -100.89
CA VAL A 289 -67.10 48.31 -100.79
C VAL A 289 -67.58 49.73 -101.07
N GLU A 290 -66.96 50.76 -100.49
CA GLU A 290 -67.31 52.16 -100.75
C GLU A 290 -67.12 52.54 -102.24
N VAL A 291 -66.06 52.04 -102.89
CA VAL A 291 -65.85 52.23 -104.34
C VAL A 291 -66.93 51.50 -105.15
N LEU A 292 -67.26 50.26 -104.80
CA LEU A 292 -68.32 49.49 -105.46
C LEU A 292 -69.70 50.11 -105.24
N GLU A 293 -69.97 50.68 -104.06
CA GLU A 293 -71.18 51.44 -103.77
C GLU A 293 -71.25 52.71 -104.62
N ALA A 294 -70.16 53.47 -104.72
CA ALA A 294 -70.08 54.64 -105.59
C ALA A 294 -70.22 54.27 -107.08
N GLU A 295 -69.69 53.13 -107.50
CA GLU A 295 -69.84 52.60 -108.86
C GLU A 295 -71.26 52.11 -109.12
N ALA A 296 -71.91 51.48 -108.13
CA ALA A 296 -73.32 51.12 -108.18
C ALA A 296 -74.23 52.36 -108.22
N GLU A 297 -73.90 53.43 -107.49
CA GLU A 297 -74.57 54.73 -107.57
C GLU A 297 -74.39 55.38 -108.94
N ARG A 298 -73.18 55.37 -109.51
CA ARG A 298 -72.95 55.84 -110.88
C ARG A 298 -73.75 55.03 -111.90
N LEU A 299 -73.82 53.71 -111.76
CA LEU A 299 -74.65 52.86 -112.61
C LEU A 299 -76.15 53.13 -112.42
N ARG A 300 -76.61 53.43 -111.19
CA ARG A 300 -77.99 53.89 -110.93
C ARG A 300 -78.28 55.22 -111.62
N GLN A 301 -77.40 56.21 -111.49
CA GLN A 301 -77.52 57.50 -112.17
C GLN A 301 -77.48 57.34 -113.70
N LYS A 302 -76.64 56.44 -114.22
CA LYS A 302 -76.58 56.11 -115.66
C LYS A 302 -77.84 55.40 -116.13
N LYS A 303 -78.44 54.54 -115.30
CA LYS A 303 -79.73 53.90 -115.54
C LYS A 303 -80.89 54.91 -115.48
N GLU A 304 -80.83 55.90 -114.60
CA GLU A 304 -81.80 57.00 -114.55
C GLU A 304 -81.66 57.93 -115.76
N ALA A 305 -80.45 58.24 -116.21
CA ALA A 305 -80.19 59.00 -117.43
C ALA A 305 -80.72 58.29 -118.69
N LEU A 306 -80.55 56.96 -118.76
CA LEU A 306 -81.13 56.13 -119.83
C LEU A 306 -82.66 56.07 -119.77
N LYS A 307 -83.26 56.12 -118.57
CA LYS A 307 -84.71 56.26 -118.40
C LYS A 307 -85.23 57.61 -118.87
N SER A 308 -84.50 58.70 -118.63
CA SER A 308 -84.86 60.02 -119.17
C SER A 308 -84.71 60.09 -120.69
N GLU A 309 -83.74 59.39 -121.29
CA GLU A 309 -83.67 59.21 -122.76
C GLU A 309 -84.82 58.34 -123.29
N GLU A 310 -85.26 57.31 -122.56
CA GLU A 310 -86.46 56.50 -122.92
C GLU A 310 -87.77 57.29 -122.77
N GLU A 311 -87.86 58.25 -121.84
CA GLU A 311 -89.03 59.13 -121.67
C GLU A 311 -89.11 60.23 -122.75
N GLU A 312 -87.98 60.74 -123.26
CA GLU A 312 -87.97 61.67 -124.41
C GLU A 312 -88.35 60.99 -125.74
N VAL A 313 -88.11 59.68 -125.89
CA VAL A 313 -88.49 58.92 -127.11
C VAL A 313 -89.97 58.48 -127.10
N ARG A 314 -90.67 58.51 -125.95
CA ARG A 314 -92.04 57.99 -125.79
C ARG A 314 -93.15 59.04 -125.69
N GLY A 315 -92.80 60.34 -125.69
CA GLY A 315 -93.74 61.47 -125.71
C GLY A 315 -94.25 61.89 -127.09
N GLY A 316 -93.89 61.15 -128.15
CA GLY A 316 -94.45 61.30 -129.49
C GLY A 316 -95.59 60.30 -129.74
N ALA A 317 -96.80 60.82 -129.97
CA ALA A 317 -97.99 60.16 -130.55
C ALA A 317 -98.95 59.38 -129.62
N LYS A 318 -100.03 60.05 -129.19
CA LYS A 318 -101.44 59.70 -129.52
C LYS A 318 -102.40 60.79 -129.03
N GLY A 319 -103.30 61.24 -129.91
CA GLY A 319 -104.28 62.32 -129.68
C GLY A 319 -105.75 61.90 -129.79
N ALA A 320 -106.60 62.92 -129.60
CA ALA A 320 -108.02 63.09 -129.99
C ALA A 320 -109.15 62.34 -129.24
N GLU A 321 -109.97 63.16 -128.56
CA GLU A 321 -111.46 63.20 -128.45
C GLU A 321 -112.29 61.98 -128.00
N ALA A 322 -113.11 62.18 -126.94
CA ALA A 322 -114.58 62.07 -127.00
C ALA A 322 -115.28 62.65 -125.74
N LYS A 323 -116.47 63.21 -126.00
CA LYS A 323 -117.41 64.02 -125.21
C LYS A 323 -118.25 63.28 -124.16
N ASP A 324 -118.78 64.08 -123.21
CA ASP A 324 -120.10 64.03 -122.52
C ASP A 324 -120.51 62.73 -121.78
N GLU A 325 -121.22 62.70 -120.65
CA GLU A 325 -122.19 63.65 -120.07
C GLU A 325 -122.49 63.27 -118.58
N ARG A 326 -123.00 64.26 -117.82
CA ARG A 326 -124.03 64.18 -116.74
C ARG A 326 -123.72 63.79 -115.27
N ALA A 327 -124.04 64.81 -114.45
CA ALA A 327 -124.99 64.82 -113.32
C ALA A 327 -124.46 64.49 -111.91
N GLY A 328 -124.60 65.48 -111.03
CA GLY A 328 -124.37 65.39 -109.58
C GLY A 328 -123.73 66.64 -109.03
#